data_AF-A0A7C1HVD0-F1
#
_entry.id   AF-A0A7C1HVD0-F1
#
_cell.length_a   1.000
_cell.length_b   1.000
_cell.length_c   1.000
_cell.angle_alpha   90.00
_cell.angle_beta   90.00
_cell.angle_gamma   90.00
#
_symmetry.space_group_name_H-M   'P 1'
#
loop_
_entity.id
_entity.type
_entity.pdbx_description
1 polymer ?
#
loop_
_entity_poly.entity_id
_entity_poly.type
_entity_poly.pdbx_seq_one_letter_code
_entity_poly.pdbx_strand_id
1 'polypeptide(L)'
;MPQVTQLKSNNSKDSLKTIKPLSIEELQQIAHELRISALKMLYKAKSGHTAGPLGTAEIFSTLYFSELNINPKNPQDPKRDFFFLSNGHICPILYATLAKKGFFPETELNKFRQVDSLLQGHPSIEVPGIETGAGSLGQGLSIAIGRALSSRMDNLDTQTYCMTSDGELNEGQTWEAAMMAPKYNLANLTWIIDRNNIQISG
;
A
#
# COMPACT_ATOMS: atom_id res chain seq x y z
N MET A 1 -15.29 -48.63 16.92
CA MET A 1 -15.31 -47.42 16.05
C MET A 1 -14.26 -46.46 16.59
N PRO A 2 -13.26 -46.04 15.79
CA PRO A 2 -12.17 -45.21 16.26
C PRO A 2 -12.60 -43.74 16.41
N GLN A 3 -12.04 -43.08 17.42
CA GLN A 3 -12.30 -41.69 17.76
C GLN A 3 -11.74 -40.74 16.70
N VAL A 4 -12.53 -39.75 16.30
CA VAL A 4 -12.14 -38.67 15.40
C VAL A 4 -11.23 -37.71 16.16
N THR A 5 -9.93 -37.76 15.86
CA THR A 5 -8.94 -36.80 16.36
C THR A 5 -9.21 -35.44 15.72
N GLN A 6 -9.66 -34.46 16.50
CA GLN A 6 -9.70 -33.05 16.09
C GLN A 6 -8.27 -32.57 15.80
N LEU A 7 -7.97 -32.32 14.54
CA LEU A 7 -6.78 -31.57 14.13
C LEU A 7 -6.94 -30.13 14.64
N LYS A 8 -6.16 -29.78 15.66
CA LYS A 8 -5.99 -28.38 16.08
C LYS A 8 -5.29 -27.63 14.94
N SER A 9 -5.99 -26.67 14.33
CA SER A 9 -5.39 -25.71 13.41
C SER A 9 -4.44 -24.82 14.20
N ASN A 10 -3.15 -25.10 14.15
CA ASN A 10 -2.12 -24.19 14.64
C ASN A 10 -2.03 -23.01 13.67
N ASN A 11 -2.78 -21.95 13.96
CA ASN A 11 -2.61 -20.67 13.29
C ASN A 11 -1.29 -20.04 13.75
N SER A 12 -0.31 -20.01 12.86
CA SER A 12 1.00 -19.36 13.04
C SER A 12 0.93 -17.82 13.11
N LYS A 13 -0.27 -17.23 13.10
CA LYS A 13 -0.52 -15.79 13.14
C LYS A 13 -0.47 -15.16 14.54
N ASP A 14 -0.48 -15.96 15.61
CA ASP A 14 -0.51 -15.41 16.98
C ASP A 14 0.85 -14.98 17.53
N SER A 15 1.97 -15.43 16.95
CA SER A 15 3.30 -15.23 17.54
C SER A 15 3.98 -13.88 17.21
N LEU A 16 3.36 -13.04 16.37
CA LEU A 16 3.89 -11.71 16.01
C LEU A 16 3.02 -10.52 16.43
N LYS A 17 1.85 -10.76 17.06
CA LYS A 17 0.96 -9.71 17.60
C LYS A 17 1.33 -9.28 19.03
N THR A 18 2.62 -9.07 19.30
CA THR A 18 3.09 -8.61 20.62
C THR A 18 2.98 -7.10 20.84
N ILE A 19 2.42 -6.36 19.87
CA ILE A 19 2.14 -4.93 19.99
C ILE A 19 0.64 -4.76 20.15
N LYS A 20 0.23 -4.06 21.22
CA LYS A 20 -1.17 -3.66 21.44
C LYS A 20 -1.68 -2.96 20.17
N PRO A 21 -2.84 -3.35 19.62
CA PRO A 21 -3.41 -2.66 18.46
C PRO A 21 -3.60 -1.18 18.82
N LEU A 22 -3.22 -0.30 17.89
CA LEU A 22 -3.41 1.14 18.04
C LEU A 22 -4.90 1.46 18.16
N SER A 23 -5.23 2.46 18.96
CA SER A 23 -6.59 2.98 19.04
C SER A 23 -6.95 3.78 17.78
N ILE A 24 -8.25 4.01 17.59
CA ILE A 24 -8.73 4.84 16.47
C ILE A 24 -8.14 6.25 16.56
N GLU A 25 -8.02 6.81 17.77
CA GLU A 25 -7.45 8.13 18.03
C GLU A 25 -5.95 8.17 17.66
N GLU A 26 -5.20 7.11 17.99
CA GLU A 26 -3.79 6.99 17.61
C GLU A 26 -3.63 6.93 16.08
N LEU A 27 -4.49 6.17 15.38
CA LEU A 27 -4.49 6.11 13.92
C LEU A 27 -4.88 7.44 13.27
N GLN A 28 -5.86 8.15 13.82
CA GLN A 28 -6.25 9.50 13.37
C GLN A 28 -5.10 10.50 13.54
N GLN A 29 -4.39 10.44 14.67
CA GLN A 29 -3.22 11.28 14.92
C GLN A 29 -2.11 10.98 13.91
N ILE A 30 -1.86 9.71 13.61
CA ILE A 30 -0.91 9.31 12.55
C ILE A 30 -1.36 9.88 11.19
N ALA A 31 -2.63 9.72 10.81
CA ALA A 31 -3.15 10.25 9.55
C ALA A 31 -2.94 11.77 9.44
N HIS A 32 -3.17 12.51 10.52
CA HIS A 32 -2.92 13.95 10.58
C HIS A 32 -1.44 14.30 10.37
N GLU A 33 -0.51 13.57 10.99
CA GLU A 33 0.92 13.76 10.79
C GLU A 33 1.37 13.43 9.36
N LEU A 34 0.81 12.38 8.76
CA LEU A 34 1.07 12.02 7.38
C LEU A 34 0.65 13.13 6.40
N ARG A 35 -0.50 13.77 6.64
CA ARG A 35 -0.94 14.95 5.87
C ARG A 35 0.06 16.10 5.96
N ILE A 36 0.53 16.42 7.16
CA ILE A 36 1.51 17.48 7.39
C ILE A 36 2.80 17.18 6.63
N SER A 37 3.30 15.94 6.70
CA SER A 37 4.51 15.53 5.99
C SER A 37 4.34 15.61 4.47
N ALA A 38 3.22 15.14 3.93
CA ALA A 38 2.90 15.27 2.51
C ALA A 38 2.87 16.74 2.05
N LEU A 39 2.23 17.63 2.82
CA LEU A 39 2.18 19.07 2.53
C LEU A 39 3.57 19.71 2.55
N LYS A 40 4.42 19.36 3.53
CA LYS A 40 5.80 19.86 3.60
C LYS A 40 6.62 19.44 2.37
N MET A 41 6.50 18.17 1.95
CA MET A 41 7.15 17.68 0.73
C MET A 41 6.72 18.46 -0.50
N LEU A 42 5.41 18.58 -0.72
CA LEU A 42 4.82 19.29 -1.85
C LEU A 42 5.22 20.77 -1.87
N TYR A 43 5.14 21.44 -0.70
CA TYR A 43 5.50 22.84 -0.56
C TYR A 43 6.97 23.10 -0.88
N LYS A 44 7.87 22.19 -0.49
CA LYS A 44 9.30 22.31 -0.75
C LYS A 44 9.64 22.01 -2.21
N ALA A 45 9.04 20.97 -2.79
CA ALA A 45 9.23 20.61 -4.19
C ALA A 45 8.58 21.57 -5.19
N LYS A 46 7.63 22.41 -4.73
CA LYS A 46 6.83 23.33 -5.58
C LYS A 46 6.07 22.61 -6.69
N SER A 47 5.79 21.32 -6.50
CA SER A 47 5.18 20.44 -7.51
C SER A 47 4.64 19.17 -6.85
N GLY A 48 3.63 18.56 -7.48
CA GLY A 48 3.02 17.30 -7.08
C GLY A 48 1.50 17.40 -6.90
N HIS A 49 0.88 16.35 -6.38
CA HIS A 49 -0.56 16.23 -6.24
C HIS A 49 -0.95 16.32 -4.78
N THR A 50 -1.82 17.26 -4.42
CA THR A 50 -2.16 17.52 -3.00
C THR A 50 -3.41 16.78 -2.55
N ALA A 51 -4.48 16.80 -3.36
CA ALA A 51 -5.79 16.30 -2.95
C ALA A 51 -5.79 14.81 -2.59
N GLY A 52 -5.27 13.95 -3.48
CA GLY A 52 -5.20 12.50 -3.27
C GLY A 52 -4.43 12.12 -1.99
N PRO A 53 -3.18 12.59 -1.79
CA PRO A 53 -2.46 12.33 -0.53
C PRO A 53 -3.24 12.72 0.74
N LEU A 54 -3.92 13.86 0.73
CA LEU A 54 -4.66 14.32 1.91
C LEU A 54 -5.96 13.53 2.15
N GLY A 55 -6.67 13.17 1.08
CA GLY A 55 -7.94 12.44 1.15
C GLY A 55 -7.77 10.99 1.60
N THR A 56 -6.56 10.44 1.48
CA THR A 56 -6.30 9.00 1.68
C THR A 56 -5.51 8.70 2.95
N ALA A 57 -5.18 9.70 3.77
CA ALA A 57 -4.31 9.53 4.93
C ALA A 57 -4.79 8.47 5.93
N GLU A 58 -6.10 8.35 6.18
CA GLU A 58 -6.66 7.31 7.05
C GLU A 58 -6.46 5.90 6.50
N ILE A 59 -6.50 5.73 5.17
CA ILE A 59 -6.22 4.43 4.52
C ILE A 59 -4.77 4.05 4.81
N PHE A 60 -3.83 4.99 4.60
CA PHE A 60 -2.41 4.74 4.83
C PHE A 60 -2.07 4.53 6.30
N SER A 61 -2.65 5.30 7.23
CA SER A 61 -2.44 5.08 8.66
C SER A 61 -2.97 3.71 9.09
N THR A 62 -4.17 3.33 8.63
CA THR A 62 -4.79 2.04 8.95
C THR A 62 -3.97 0.88 8.40
N LEU A 63 -3.65 0.91 7.10
CA LEU A 63 -2.92 -0.17 6.46
C LEU A 63 -1.52 -0.35 7.07
N TYR A 64 -0.72 0.71 7.18
CA TYR A 64 0.68 0.55 7.57
C TYR A 64 0.93 0.43 9.07
N PHE A 65 -0.02 0.87 9.91
CA PHE A 65 0.16 0.88 11.37
C PHE A 65 -0.80 -0.05 12.12
N SER A 66 -1.78 -0.67 11.43
CA SER A 66 -2.67 -1.69 12.00
C SER A 66 -2.71 -2.99 11.19
N GLU A 67 -2.99 -2.92 9.89
CA GLU A 67 -3.39 -4.11 9.12
C GLU A 67 -2.24 -4.89 8.50
N LEU A 68 -1.27 -4.21 7.87
CA LEU A 68 -0.19 -4.85 7.13
C LEU A 68 0.82 -5.51 8.07
N ASN A 69 1.05 -6.81 7.87
CA ASN A 69 2.17 -7.52 8.44
C ASN A 69 3.46 -7.17 7.68
N ILE A 70 4.14 -6.08 8.07
CA ILE A 70 5.36 -5.58 7.44
C ILE A 70 6.41 -5.21 8.48
N ASN A 71 7.69 -5.42 8.13
CA ASN A 71 8.83 -5.03 8.95
C ASN A 71 9.77 -4.11 8.16
N PRO A 72 9.94 -2.84 8.55
CA PRO A 72 10.84 -1.90 7.86
C PRO A 72 12.31 -2.35 7.86
N LYS A 73 12.72 -3.17 8.85
CA LYS A 73 14.08 -3.73 8.94
C LYS A 73 14.28 -4.94 8.03
N ASN A 74 13.20 -5.53 7.52
CA ASN A 74 13.24 -6.64 6.59
C ASN A 74 12.20 -6.45 5.47
N PRO A 75 12.36 -5.44 4.60
CA PRO A 75 11.39 -5.09 3.57
C PRO A 75 11.26 -6.16 2.47
N GLN A 76 12.17 -7.14 2.42
CA GLN A 76 12.17 -8.22 1.43
C GLN A 76 11.66 -9.55 1.99
N ASP A 77 11.06 -9.56 3.18
CA ASP A 77 10.46 -10.77 3.73
C ASP A 77 9.37 -11.32 2.78
N PRO A 78 9.49 -12.53 2.25
CA PRO A 78 8.46 -13.08 1.36
C PRO A 78 7.13 -13.35 2.06
N LYS A 79 7.11 -13.40 3.41
CA LYS A 79 5.91 -13.65 4.25
C LYS A 79 5.22 -12.39 4.75
N ARG A 80 5.65 -11.21 4.30
CA ARG A 80 4.97 -9.95 4.62
C ARG A 80 3.72 -9.75 3.78
N ASP A 81 2.91 -8.76 4.13
CA ASP A 81 1.83 -8.29 3.26
C ASP A 81 2.36 -7.30 2.22
N PHE A 82 1.67 -7.24 1.07
CA PHE A 82 2.08 -6.42 -0.08
C PHE A 82 1.06 -5.31 -0.34
N PHE A 83 1.53 -4.10 -0.60
CA PHE A 83 0.69 -2.96 -0.95
C PHE A 83 1.15 -2.35 -2.27
N PHE A 84 0.22 -2.23 -3.22
CA PHE A 84 0.45 -1.65 -4.53
C PHE A 84 -0.31 -0.33 -4.63
N LEU A 85 0.42 0.74 -4.94
CA LEU A 85 -0.16 2.06 -5.24
C LEU A 85 -0.27 2.25 -6.75
N SER A 86 -1.43 1.94 -7.32
CA SER A 86 -1.66 2.06 -8.76
C SER A 86 -1.75 3.52 -9.20
N ASN A 87 -2.45 4.35 -8.41
CA ASN A 87 -2.58 5.78 -8.63
C ASN A 87 -1.34 6.51 -8.12
N GLY A 88 -0.18 6.14 -8.67
CA GLY A 88 1.14 6.49 -8.16
C GLY A 88 1.38 8.00 -8.00
N HIS A 89 0.61 8.84 -8.67
CA HIS A 89 0.69 10.29 -8.54
C HIS A 89 0.43 10.80 -7.10
N ILE A 90 -0.22 9.99 -6.25
CA ILE A 90 -0.42 10.27 -4.81
C ILE A 90 0.76 9.81 -3.93
N CYS A 91 1.91 9.47 -4.51
CA CYS A 91 3.07 8.96 -3.76
C CYS A 91 3.57 9.80 -2.57
N PRO A 92 3.34 11.13 -2.43
CA PRO A 92 3.73 11.84 -1.21
C PRO A 92 3.15 11.22 0.07
N ILE A 93 1.90 10.73 0.08
CA ILE A 93 1.36 10.10 1.29
C ILE A 93 2.07 8.78 1.58
N LEU A 94 2.33 7.97 0.56
CA LEU A 94 3.05 6.71 0.69
C LEU A 94 4.48 6.94 1.21
N TYR A 95 5.19 7.94 0.70
CA TYR A 95 6.53 8.27 1.18
C TYR A 95 6.52 8.73 2.64
N ALA A 96 5.58 9.60 3.02
CA ALA A 96 5.41 10.02 4.41
C ALA A 96 5.15 8.80 5.32
N THR A 97 4.31 7.87 4.87
CA THR A 97 3.97 6.64 5.59
C THR A 97 5.17 5.71 5.76
N LEU A 98 5.92 5.44 4.69
CA LEU A 98 7.12 4.59 4.73
C LEU A 98 8.21 5.18 5.62
N ALA A 99 8.45 6.50 5.53
CA ALA A 99 9.40 7.19 6.38
C ALA A 99 9.01 7.08 7.86
N LYS A 100 7.76 7.40 8.20
CA LYS A 100 7.25 7.31 9.57
C LYS A 100 7.25 5.88 10.11
N LYS A 101 7.03 4.88 9.26
CA LYS A 101 7.12 3.46 9.62
C LYS A 101 8.57 2.99 9.77
N GLY A 102 9.55 3.77 9.29
CA GLY A 102 10.97 3.52 9.48
C GLY A 102 11.68 2.78 8.33
N PHE A 103 11.09 2.75 7.14
CA PHE A 103 11.73 2.16 5.95
C PHE A 103 12.95 2.95 5.47
N PHE A 104 12.96 4.26 5.72
CA PHE A 104 14.07 5.17 5.45
C PHE A 104 13.95 6.42 6.35
N PRO A 105 15.02 7.22 6.51
CA PRO A 105 14.99 8.42 7.35
C PRO A 105 13.99 9.47 6.86
N GLU A 106 13.26 10.12 7.78
CA GLU A 106 12.34 11.21 7.44
C GLU A 106 13.02 12.41 6.76
N THR A 107 14.33 12.57 6.93
CA THR A 107 15.11 13.60 6.24
C THR A 107 15.12 13.43 4.72
N GLU A 108 14.86 12.23 4.18
CA GLU A 108 14.73 12.01 2.73
C GLU A 108 13.49 12.70 2.15
N LEU A 109 12.42 12.88 2.93
CA LEU A 109 11.20 13.60 2.50
C LEU A 109 11.54 15.01 2.01
N ASN A 110 12.57 15.64 2.58
CA ASN A 110 13.04 16.97 2.20
C ASN A 110 13.68 17.05 0.81
N LYS A 111 13.93 15.91 0.16
CA LYS A 111 14.54 15.79 -1.16
C LYS A 111 13.54 15.35 -2.23
N PHE A 112 12.26 15.26 -1.91
CA PHE A 112 11.22 14.88 -2.88
C PHE A 112 11.31 15.71 -4.18
N ARG A 113 11.30 15.00 -5.32
CA ARG A 113 11.41 15.55 -6.69
C ARG A 113 12.71 16.32 -6.97
N GLN A 114 13.74 16.19 -6.15
CA GLN A 114 15.04 16.75 -6.46
C GLN A 114 15.83 15.79 -7.36
N VAL A 115 16.71 16.34 -8.20
CA VAL A 115 17.65 15.54 -8.98
C VAL A 115 18.49 14.69 -8.03
N ASP A 116 18.76 13.44 -8.41
CA ASP A 116 19.51 12.45 -7.63
C ASP A 116 18.90 12.09 -6.26
N SER A 117 17.63 12.44 -6.03
CA SER A 117 16.93 12.04 -4.82
C SER A 117 16.37 10.62 -4.89
N LEU A 118 16.22 9.97 -3.73
CA LEU A 118 15.52 8.69 -3.64
C LEU A 118 14.02 8.82 -3.99
N LEU A 119 13.40 9.95 -3.63
CA LEU A 119 11.95 10.15 -3.67
C LEU A 119 11.51 10.91 -4.92
N GLN A 120 11.11 10.15 -5.94
CA GLN A 120 10.75 10.65 -7.26
C GLN A 120 9.29 11.15 -7.37
N GLY A 121 8.93 11.75 -8.50
CA GLY A 121 7.58 12.29 -8.72
C GLY A 121 6.46 11.24 -8.80
N HIS A 122 6.84 9.98 -8.97
CA HIS A 122 6.01 8.77 -8.91
C HIS A 122 6.82 7.65 -8.21
N PRO A 123 6.17 6.59 -7.67
CA PRO A 123 6.83 5.47 -7.00
C PRO A 123 7.90 4.83 -7.88
N SER A 124 9.02 4.47 -7.27
CA SER A 124 10.14 3.74 -7.87
C SER A 124 10.50 2.58 -6.95
N ILE A 125 10.92 1.46 -7.55
CA ILE A 125 11.37 0.25 -6.83
C ILE A 125 12.69 0.46 -6.06
N GLU A 126 13.37 1.58 -6.29
CA GLU A 126 14.56 1.98 -5.52
C GLU A 126 14.21 2.37 -4.08
N VAL A 127 12.96 2.76 -3.81
CA VAL A 127 12.50 3.15 -2.48
C VAL A 127 12.15 1.89 -1.67
N PRO A 128 12.76 1.67 -0.49
CA PRO A 128 12.43 0.52 0.35
C PRO A 128 10.94 0.51 0.74
N GLY A 129 10.27 -0.62 0.52
CA GLY A 129 8.84 -0.80 0.81
C GLY A 129 7.91 -0.44 -0.35
N ILE A 130 8.43 -0.17 -1.54
CA ILE A 130 7.65 0.01 -2.77
C ILE A 130 7.83 -1.19 -3.69
N GLU A 131 6.71 -1.80 -4.08
CA GLU A 131 6.72 -3.03 -4.89
C GLU A 131 6.98 -2.78 -6.37
N THR A 132 6.51 -1.64 -6.88
CA THR A 132 6.46 -1.37 -8.32
C THR A 132 6.71 0.10 -8.61
N GLY A 133 7.29 0.35 -9.79
CA GLY A 133 7.13 1.65 -10.42
C GLY A 133 5.66 1.90 -10.75
N ALA A 134 5.19 3.14 -10.60
CA ALA A 134 3.84 3.54 -10.99
C ALA A 134 3.86 4.90 -11.69
N GLY A 135 2.72 5.33 -12.24
CA GLY A 135 2.57 6.62 -12.93
C GLY A 135 1.72 6.52 -14.19
N SER A 136 1.82 5.39 -14.90
CA SER A 136 0.79 4.98 -15.85
C SER A 136 -0.37 4.36 -15.10
N LEU A 137 -1.55 4.95 -15.22
CA LEU A 137 -2.78 4.50 -14.58
C LEU A 137 -3.21 3.11 -15.09
N GLY A 138 -3.99 2.38 -14.28
CA GLY A 138 -4.59 1.08 -14.64
C GLY A 138 -3.68 -0.14 -14.55
N GLN A 139 -2.39 0.05 -14.21
CA GLN A 139 -1.41 -1.04 -14.21
C GLN A 139 -1.38 -1.83 -12.88
N GLY A 140 -1.53 -1.14 -11.75
CA GLY A 140 -1.23 -1.70 -10.43
C GLY A 140 -2.11 -2.89 -10.04
N LEU A 141 -3.39 -2.90 -10.42
CA LEU A 141 -4.29 -4.03 -10.11
C LEU A 141 -3.84 -5.32 -10.81
N SER A 142 -3.37 -5.22 -12.05
CA SER A 142 -2.84 -6.38 -12.79
C SER A 142 -1.62 -6.97 -12.07
N ILE A 143 -0.71 -6.11 -11.59
CA ILE A 143 0.50 -6.55 -10.90
C ILE A 143 0.16 -7.13 -9.52
N ALA A 144 -0.75 -6.50 -8.79
CA ALA A 144 -1.23 -7.00 -7.50
C ALA A 144 -1.89 -8.38 -7.63
N ILE A 145 -2.66 -8.63 -8.69
CA ILE A 145 -3.20 -9.96 -9.01
C ILE A 145 -2.09 -10.98 -9.24
N GLY A 146 -1.05 -10.62 -10.00
CA GLY A 146 0.13 -11.46 -10.18
C GLY A 146 0.79 -11.82 -8.85
N ARG A 147 0.93 -10.84 -7.94
CA ARG A 147 1.47 -11.08 -6.60
C ARG A 147 0.58 -12.01 -5.78
N ALA A 148 -0.72 -11.71 -5.69
CA ALA A 148 -1.68 -12.52 -4.94
C ALA A 148 -1.72 -13.98 -5.43
N LEU A 149 -1.67 -14.17 -6.75
CA LEU A 149 -1.60 -15.49 -7.38
C LEU A 149 -0.29 -16.21 -7.03
N SER A 150 0.86 -15.53 -7.11
CA SER A 150 2.17 -16.10 -6.76
C SER A 150 2.22 -16.54 -5.30
N SER A 151 1.77 -15.71 -4.36
CA SER A 151 1.74 -16.05 -2.93
C SER A 151 0.92 -17.31 -2.67
N ARG A 152 -0.22 -17.47 -3.37
CA ARG A 152 -1.02 -18.69 -3.25
C ARG A 152 -0.32 -19.93 -3.82
N MET A 153 0.34 -19.80 -4.98
CA MET A 153 1.09 -20.91 -5.59
C MET A 153 2.22 -21.39 -4.67
N ASP A 154 2.84 -20.46 -3.94
CA ASP A 154 3.91 -20.74 -2.99
C ASP A 154 3.39 -21.14 -1.59
N ASN A 155 2.07 -21.26 -1.40
CA ASN A 155 1.43 -21.53 -0.10
C ASN A 155 1.83 -20.53 1.00
N LEU A 156 2.01 -19.27 0.63
CA LEU A 156 2.30 -18.18 1.56
C LEU A 156 0.99 -17.56 2.09
N ASP A 157 0.88 -17.47 3.41
CA ASP A 157 -0.25 -16.82 4.09
C ASP A 157 -0.01 -15.30 4.17
N THR A 158 -0.08 -14.63 3.01
CA THR A 158 0.14 -13.19 2.84
C THR A 158 -1.05 -12.52 2.19
N GLN A 159 -1.39 -11.31 2.63
CA GLN A 159 -2.39 -10.46 2.01
C GLN A 159 -1.75 -9.52 0.98
N THR A 160 -2.50 -9.23 -0.08
CA THR A 160 -2.15 -8.25 -1.12
C THR A 160 -3.22 -7.17 -1.18
N TYR A 161 -2.81 -5.93 -1.13
CA TYR A 161 -3.67 -4.75 -1.22
C TYR A 161 -3.30 -3.96 -2.46
N CYS A 162 -4.27 -3.48 -3.20
CA CYS A 162 -4.06 -2.56 -4.31
C CYS A 162 -4.98 -1.35 -4.16
N MET A 163 -4.40 -0.16 -4.19
CA MET A 163 -5.13 1.08 -4.22
C MET A 163 -5.11 1.69 -5.62
N THR A 164 -6.29 2.06 -6.10
CA THR A 164 -6.54 2.71 -7.40
C THR A 164 -7.39 3.96 -7.18
N SER A 165 -7.47 4.84 -8.17
CA SER A 165 -8.49 5.90 -8.19
C SER A 165 -9.72 5.49 -9.00
N ASP A 166 -10.83 6.20 -8.81
CA ASP A 166 -11.97 6.14 -9.73
C ASP A 166 -11.60 6.47 -11.18
N GLY A 167 -10.66 7.39 -11.41
CA GLY A 167 -10.10 7.66 -12.75
C GLY A 167 -9.46 6.45 -13.42
N GLU A 168 -8.83 5.55 -12.66
CA GLU A 168 -8.29 4.30 -13.22
C GLU A 168 -9.36 3.32 -13.68
N LEU A 169 -10.61 3.48 -13.24
CA LEU A 169 -11.72 2.66 -13.73
C LEU A 169 -12.07 2.98 -15.19
N ASN A 170 -11.52 4.05 -15.76
CA ASN A 170 -11.63 4.35 -17.19
C ASN A 170 -10.61 3.57 -18.03
N GLU A 171 -9.60 2.95 -17.42
CA GLU A 171 -8.61 2.14 -18.13
C GLU A 171 -9.15 0.72 -18.33
N GLY A 172 -9.19 0.25 -19.59
CA GLY A 172 -9.67 -1.10 -19.93
C GLY A 172 -8.91 -2.22 -19.21
N GLN A 173 -7.61 -2.02 -19.00
CA GLN A 173 -6.75 -2.96 -18.28
C GLN A 173 -7.21 -3.20 -16.83
N THR A 174 -7.77 -2.20 -16.16
CA THR A 174 -8.32 -2.35 -14.81
C THR A 174 -9.45 -3.40 -14.79
N TRP A 175 -10.28 -3.42 -15.83
CA TRP A 175 -11.41 -4.36 -15.94
C TRP A 175 -10.97 -5.77 -16.33
N GLU A 176 -9.98 -5.91 -17.20
CA GLU A 176 -9.37 -7.22 -17.48
C GLU A 176 -8.81 -7.84 -16.19
N ALA A 177 -8.11 -7.05 -15.38
CA ALA A 177 -7.62 -7.45 -14.09
C ALA A 177 -8.78 -7.80 -13.13
N ALA A 178 -9.80 -6.95 -13.02
CA ALA A 178 -10.96 -7.18 -12.15
C ALA A 178 -11.68 -8.50 -12.48
N MET A 179 -11.77 -8.88 -13.77
CA MET A 179 -12.34 -10.16 -14.20
C MET A 179 -11.46 -11.38 -13.85
N MET A 180 -10.13 -11.18 -13.72
CA MET A 180 -9.18 -12.24 -13.40
C MET A 180 -9.24 -12.66 -11.93
N ALA A 181 -9.44 -11.73 -11.00
CA ALA A 181 -9.48 -12.01 -9.57
C ALA A 181 -10.50 -13.10 -9.15
N PRO A 182 -11.78 -13.06 -9.58
CA PRO A 182 -12.76 -14.11 -9.27
C PRO A 182 -12.49 -15.40 -10.05
N LYS A 183 -11.99 -15.33 -11.30
CA LYS A 183 -11.61 -16.51 -12.09
C LYS A 183 -10.62 -17.40 -11.33
N TYR A 184 -9.68 -16.77 -10.64
CA TYR A 184 -8.70 -17.47 -9.82
C TYR A 184 -9.07 -17.53 -8.34
N ASN A 185 -10.23 -17.07 -7.89
CA ASN A 185 -10.63 -17.07 -6.47
C ASN A 185 -9.56 -16.49 -5.53
N LEU A 186 -9.07 -15.29 -5.84
CA LEU A 186 -7.99 -14.63 -5.09
C LEU A 186 -8.51 -13.98 -3.79
N ALA A 187 -8.82 -14.80 -2.78
CA ALA A 187 -9.32 -14.33 -1.48
C ALA A 187 -8.29 -13.54 -0.66
N ASN A 188 -7.01 -13.58 -1.04
CA ASN A 188 -5.93 -12.81 -0.41
C ASN A 188 -5.69 -11.44 -1.08
N LEU A 189 -6.57 -11.01 -1.99
CA LEU A 189 -6.51 -9.69 -2.65
C LEU A 189 -7.61 -8.76 -2.12
N THR A 190 -7.21 -7.57 -1.68
CA THR A 190 -8.11 -6.46 -1.35
C THR A 190 -7.89 -5.31 -2.33
N TRP A 191 -8.94 -4.95 -3.07
CA TRP A 191 -8.92 -3.81 -4.00
C TRP A 191 -9.62 -2.60 -3.38
N ILE A 192 -8.88 -1.50 -3.24
CA ILE A 192 -9.32 -0.24 -2.68
C ILE A 192 -9.44 0.78 -3.81
N ILE A 193 -10.60 1.43 -3.91
CA ILE A 193 -10.88 2.45 -4.92
C ILE A 193 -11.08 3.78 -4.19
N ASP A 194 -10.17 4.72 -4.40
CA ASP A 194 -10.36 6.13 -4.00
C ASP A 194 -11.39 6.77 -4.94
N ARG A 195 -12.66 6.67 -4.55
CA ARG A 195 -13.79 7.25 -5.27
C ARG A 195 -14.07 8.66 -4.76
N ASN A 196 -13.15 9.57 -5.05
CA ASN A 196 -13.25 10.97 -4.64
C ASN A 196 -14.09 11.83 -5.60
N ASN A 197 -14.56 11.28 -6.72
CA ASN A 197 -15.38 11.91 -7.75
C ASN A 197 -14.72 13.13 -8.43
N ILE A 198 -13.38 13.20 -8.46
CA ILE A 198 -12.63 14.25 -9.15
C ILE A 198 -11.51 13.64 -9.99
N GLN A 199 -11.47 14.05 -11.27
CA GLN A 199 -10.36 13.77 -12.17
C GLN A 199 -9.68 15.08 -12.61
N ILE A 200 -8.60 15.00 -13.39
CA ILE A 200 -7.77 16.17 -13.74
C ILE A 200 -8.55 17.29 -14.43
N SER A 201 -9.61 16.97 -15.19
CA SER A 201 -10.41 17.92 -15.97
C SER A 201 -11.85 18.11 -15.46
N GLY A 202 -12.15 17.62 -14.25
CA GLY A 202 -13.50 17.63 -13.67
C GLY A 202 -14.32 16.39 -13.99
#